data_AF-K2PM79-F1
#
_entry.id   AF-K2PM79-F1
#
_cell.length_a   1.000
_cell.length_b   1.000
_cell.length_c   1.000
_cell.angle_alpha   90.00
_cell.angle_beta   90.00
_cell.angle_gamma   90.00
#
_symmetry.space_group_name_H-M   'P 1'
#
loop_
_entity.id
_entity.type
_entity.pdbx_description
1 polymer ?
#
loop_
_entity_poly.entity_id
_entity_poly.type
_entity_poly.pdbx_seq_one_letter_code
_entity_poly.pdbx_strand_id
1 'polypeptide(L)'
;MKKDNEKDPQVDVTSDFVQDKFFGRGNFLLKLRQTLVTLVFWVMIILPLLTLINSVSEYQIWKNVYRWAWTDGVPLARDLSIMIVLSLLVFIFIGGLFLMRNNYNLKKVYPEKKTYDVERAAARCALLEAAYTERFGSREFRENIDYYSVIPEKNMDTGFAHQLFNSGGYPYE
;
A
#
# COMPACT_ATOMS: atom_id res chain seq x y z
N MET A 1 14.79 56.30 -6.94
CA MET A 1 13.71 55.41 -6.47
C MET A 1 14.09 53.99 -6.87
N LYS A 2 14.84 53.28 -6.01
CA LYS A 2 15.12 51.85 -6.19
C LYS A 2 13.93 51.11 -5.58
N LYS A 3 13.36 50.15 -6.32
CA LYS A 3 12.35 49.23 -5.81
C LYS A 3 13.09 48.10 -5.10
N ASP A 4 12.81 47.95 -3.83
CA ASP A 4 13.38 46.93 -2.98
C ASP A 4 12.59 45.64 -3.25
N ASN A 5 13.23 44.67 -3.90
CA ASN A 5 12.68 43.34 -4.10
C ASN A 5 12.76 42.59 -2.76
N GLU A 6 11.71 42.71 -1.95
CA GLU A 6 11.49 41.87 -0.79
C GLU A 6 11.17 40.45 -1.27
N LYS A 7 12.17 39.57 -1.21
CA LYS A 7 11.97 38.14 -1.39
C LYS A 7 11.26 37.62 -0.14
N ASP A 8 9.97 37.36 -0.29
CA ASP A 8 9.16 36.60 0.67
C ASP A 8 9.94 35.34 1.10
N PRO A 9 10.18 35.11 2.41
CA PRO A 9 10.93 33.95 2.85
C PRO A 9 10.15 32.70 2.44
N GLN A 10 10.69 31.93 1.49
CA GLN A 10 10.19 30.59 1.18
C GLN A 10 10.19 29.79 2.49
N VAL A 11 9.01 29.63 3.08
CA VAL A 11 8.79 28.71 4.19
C VAL A 11 9.14 27.33 3.65
N ASP A 12 10.22 26.75 4.17
CA ASP A 12 10.72 25.45 3.75
C ASP A 12 9.80 24.34 4.30
N VAL A 13 8.69 24.12 3.58
CA VAL A 13 7.67 23.10 3.87
C VAL A 13 8.27 21.68 3.82
N THR A 14 9.53 21.52 3.40
CA THR A 14 10.19 20.20 3.35
C THR A 14 10.59 19.64 4.71
N SER A 15 10.58 20.50 5.74
CA SER A 15 10.91 20.12 7.12
C SER A 15 9.81 19.31 7.82
N ASP A 16 8.55 19.42 7.36
CA ASP A 16 7.41 18.68 7.91
C ASP A 16 7.18 17.31 7.23
N PHE A 17 7.91 16.98 6.16
CA PHE A 17 7.80 15.67 5.53
C PHE A 17 8.64 14.62 6.26
N VAL A 18 8.13 13.38 6.31
CA VAL A 18 8.89 12.23 6.81
C VAL A 18 10.08 11.98 5.89
N GLN A 19 11.27 12.44 6.29
CA GLN A 19 12.51 12.22 5.55
C GLN A 19 13.12 10.88 5.93
N ASP A 20 13.41 10.05 4.93
CA ASP A 20 14.12 8.79 5.15
C ASP A 20 15.56 9.06 5.62
N LYS A 21 15.92 8.42 6.74
CA LYS A 21 17.26 8.49 7.33
C LYS A 21 18.34 8.02 6.38
N PHE A 22 18.03 7.17 5.39
CA PHE A 22 18.96 6.78 4.34
C PHE A 22 19.40 7.97 3.49
N PHE A 23 18.54 8.94 3.18
CA PHE A 23 18.93 10.10 2.35
C PHE A 23 19.46 11.28 3.18
N GLY A 24 19.26 11.27 4.50
CA GLY A 24 19.77 12.27 5.42
C GLY A 24 21.30 12.39 5.46
N ARG A 25 21.80 13.55 5.94
CA ARG A 25 23.22 13.77 6.25
C ARG A 25 23.60 13.03 7.54
N GLY A 26 24.84 12.54 7.63
CA GLY A 26 25.40 11.92 8.84
C GLY A 26 25.20 10.40 9.01
N ASN A 27 24.25 9.77 8.32
CA ASN A 27 23.91 8.36 8.50
C ASN A 27 24.73 7.39 7.62
N PHE A 28 26.07 7.53 7.58
CA PHE A 28 26.93 6.74 6.68
C PHE A 28 26.85 5.23 6.91
N LEU A 29 26.85 4.78 8.17
CA LEU A 29 26.79 3.35 8.51
C LEU A 29 25.45 2.71 8.07
N LEU A 30 24.34 3.43 8.21
CA LEU A 30 23.02 2.98 7.79
C LEU A 30 22.95 2.86 6.27
N LYS A 31 23.51 3.85 5.55
CA LYS A 31 23.63 3.82 4.09
C LYS A 31 24.40 2.58 3.63
N LEU A 32 25.60 2.36 4.17
CA LEU A 32 26.43 1.22 3.80
C LEU A 32 25.73 -0.11 4.07
N ARG A 33 25.13 -0.29 5.25
CA ARG A 33 24.41 -1.54 5.59
C ARG A 33 23.25 -1.80 4.64
N GLN A 34 22.42 -0.80 4.38
CA GLN A 34 21.26 -0.97 3.50
C GLN A 34 21.71 -1.23 2.06
N THR A 35 22.72 -0.53 1.55
CA THR A 35 23.27 -0.78 0.22
C THR A 35 23.86 -2.18 0.10
N LEU A 36 24.62 -2.66 1.10
CA LEU A 36 25.17 -4.01 1.09
C LEU A 36 24.07 -5.07 1.09
N VAL A 37 23.04 -4.93 1.93
CA VAL A 37 21.90 -5.83 1.96
C VAL A 37 21.20 -5.84 0.59
N THR A 38 20.95 -4.68 0.01
CA THR A 38 20.36 -4.56 -1.34
C THR A 38 21.21 -5.26 -2.39
N LEU A 39 22.54 -5.09 -2.38
CA LEU A 39 23.44 -5.79 -3.31
C LEU A 39 23.38 -7.31 -3.14
N VAL A 40 23.32 -7.81 -1.91
CA VAL A 40 23.16 -9.25 -1.64
C VAL A 40 21.83 -9.77 -2.23
N PHE A 41 20.73 -9.03 -2.06
CA PHE A 41 19.46 -9.39 -2.68
C PHE A 41 19.53 -9.41 -4.21
N TRP A 42 20.22 -8.44 -4.81
CA TRP A 42 20.44 -8.44 -6.26
C TRP A 42 21.21 -9.68 -6.72
N VAL A 43 22.25 -10.10 -5.99
CA VAL A 43 22.99 -11.32 -6.31
C VAL A 43 22.09 -12.56 -6.22
N MET A 44 21.24 -12.64 -5.18
CA MET A 44 20.28 -13.75 -5.04
C MET A 44 19.25 -13.83 -6.17
N ILE A 45 18.93 -12.71 -6.83
CA ILE A 45 18.01 -12.68 -7.98
C ILE A 45 18.75 -12.93 -9.30
N ILE A 46 19.91 -12.29 -9.47
CA ILE A 46 20.68 -12.32 -10.71
C ILE A 46 21.28 -13.72 -10.94
N LEU A 47 21.82 -14.37 -9.91
CA LEU A 47 22.47 -15.69 -10.08
C LEU A 47 21.51 -16.77 -10.61
N PRO A 48 20.31 -16.98 -10.04
CA PRO A 48 19.36 -17.94 -10.60
C PRO A 48 18.89 -17.57 -12.00
N LEU A 49 18.71 -16.27 -12.29
CA LEU A 49 18.29 -15.81 -13.62
C LEU A 49 19.35 -16.13 -14.68
N LEU A 50 20.61 -15.83 -14.39
CA LEU A 50 21.74 -16.16 -15.27
C LEU A 50 21.89 -17.66 -15.45
N THR A 51 21.67 -18.42 -14.37
CA THR A 51 21.68 -19.88 -14.42
C THR A 51 20.60 -20.38 -15.38
N LEU A 52 19.37 -19.86 -15.29
CA LEU A 52 18.27 -20.21 -16.20
C LEU A 52 18.59 -19.83 -17.65
N ILE A 53 19.11 -18.62 -17.91
CA ILE A 53 19.48 -18.17 -19.26
C ILE A 53 20.54 -19.11 -19.85
N ASN A 54 21.58 -19.44 -19.09
CA ASN A 54 22.62 -20.36 -19.54
C ASN A 54 22.09 -21.80 -19.72
N SER A 55 21.10 -22.20 -18.92
CA SER A 55 20.44 -23.51 -18.98
C SER A 55 19.59 -23.69 -20.25
N VAL A 56 19.06 -22.60 -20.81
CA VAL A 56 18.19 -22.56 -22.00
C VAL A 56 18.90 -21.96 -23.23
N SER A 57 20.19 -21.63 -23.12
CA SER A 57 21.03 -21.25 -24.26
C SER A 57 21.80 -22.43 -24.86
N GLU A 58 21.72 -22.62 -26.18
CA GLU A 58 22.44 -23.68 -26.92
C GLU A 58 23.96 -23.56 -26.76
N TYR A 59 24.48 -22.34 -26.58
CA TYR A 59 25.88 -22.06 -26.35
C TYR A 59 26.11 -21.72 -24.88
N GLN A 60 27.19 -22.27 -24.29
CA GLN A 60 27.66 -21.84 -22.98
C GLN A 60 28.18 -20.41 -23.06
N ILE A 61 27.33 -19.46 -22.69
CA ILE A 61 27.65 -18.03 -22.77
C ILE A 61 28.77 -17.74 -21.77
N TRP A 62 28.69 -18.29 -20.55
CA TRP A 62 29.56 -17.91 -19.42
C TRP A 62 30.38 -19.10 -18.88
N LYS A 63 31.36 -19.54 -19.67
CA LYS A 63 32.20 -20.72 -19.39
C LYS A 63 32.93 -20.71 -18.04
N ASN A 64 33.24 -19.52 -17.51
CA ASN A 64 34.03 -19.37 -16.28
C ASN A 64 33.17 -19.33 -15.00
N VAL A 65 31.87 -19.08 -15.12
CA VAL A 65 30.98 -18.90 -13.96
C VAL A 65 30.15 -20.17 -13.73
N TYR A 66 29.77 -20.89 -14.79
CA TYR A 66 28.95 -22.09 -14.69
C TYR A 66 29.44 -23.20 -15.62
N ARG A 67 29.61 -24.40 -15.05
CA ARG A 67 30.03 -25.63 -15.76
C ARG A 67 28.87 -26.58 -16.07
N TRP A 68 27.63 -26.08 -16.07
CA TRP A 68 26.48 -26.92 -16.42
C TRP A 68 26.40 -27.10 -17.93
N ALA A 69 26.19 -28.34 -18.38
CA ALA A 69 26.03 -28.68 -19.79
C ALA A 69 24.57 -28.48 -20.22
N TRP A 70 24.37 -28.06 -21.48
CA TRP A 70 23.07 -27.95 -22.16
C TRP A 70 22.16 -29.17 -21.93
N THR A 71 22.76 -30.36 -21.87
CA THR A 71 22.07 -31.65 -21.72
C THR A 71 21.27 -31.77 -20.42
N ASP A 72 21.72 -31.14 -19.34
CA ASP A 72 21.08 -31.21 -18.03
C ASP A 72 20.18 -29.99 -17.77
N GLY A 73 20.47 -28.88 -18.46
CA GLY A 73 19.77 -27.61 -18.28
C GLY A 73 18.37 -27.57 -18.89
N VAL A 74 18.18 -28.17 -20.06
CA VAL A 74 16.87 -28.19 -20.75
C VAL A 74 15.82 -28.99 -19.97
N PRO A 75 16.12 -30.21 -19.46
CA PRO A 75 15.18 -30.94 -18.60
C PRO A 75 14.81 -30.16 -17.33
N LEU A 76 15.78 -29.55 -16.65
CA LEU A 76 15.52 -28.76 -15.44
C LEU A 76 14.60 -27.56 -15.73
N ALA A 77 14.87 -26.81 -16.81
CA ALA A 77 14.05 -25.67 -17.19
C ALA A 77 12.62 -26.09 -17.56
N ARG A 78 12.47 -27.23 -18.26
CA ARG A 78 11.16 -27.80 -18.59
C ARG A 78 10.40 -28.20 -17.34
N ASP A 79 11.02 -28.93 -16.43
CA ASP A 79 10.36 -29.44 -15.23
C ASP A 79 9.97 -28.29 -14.28
N LEU A 80 10.84 -27.28 -14.14
CA LEU A 80 10.52 -26.05 -13.41
C LEU A 80 9.34 -25.30 -14.05
N SER A 81 9.31 -25.20 -15.38
CA SER A 81 8.21 -24.54 -16.11
C SER A 81 6.88 -25.28 -15.91
N ILE A 82 6.90 -26.61 -15.92
CA ILE A 82 5.73 -27.44 -15.63
C ILE A 82 5.25 -27.20 -14.20
N MET A 83 6.15 -27.18 -13.21
CA MET A 83 5.80 -26.88 -11.82
C MET A 83 5.18 -25.48 -11.67
N ILE A 84 5.73 -24.46 -12.33
CA ILE A 84 5.19 -23.09 -12.32
C ILE A 84 3.77 -23.09 -12.89
N VAL A 85 3.56 -23.68 -14.07
CA VAL A 85 2.22 -23.74 -14.68
C VAL A 85 1.23 -24.47 -13.79
N LEU A 86 1.60 -25.63 -13.23
CA LEU A 86 0.74 -26.38 -12.31
C LEU A 86 0.42 -25.58 -11.05
N SER A 87 1.40 -24.90 -10.45
CA SER A 87 1.18 -24.07 -9.26
C SER A 87 0.25 -22.89 -9.55
N LEU A 88 0.39 -22.25 -10.72
CA LEU A 88 -0.52 -21.18 -11.16
C LEU A 88 -1.94 -21.70 -11.35
N LEU A 89 -2.12 -22.87 -11.97
CA LEU A 89 -3.44 -23.49 -12.13
C LEU A 89 -4.09 -23.79 -10.77
N VAL A 90 -3.33 -24.35 -9.83
CA VAL A 90 -3.81 -24.61 -8.46
C VAL A 90 -4.16 -23.30 -7.76
N PHE A 91 -3.33 -22.27 -7.89
CA PHE A 91 -3.58 -20.96 -7.29
C PHE A 91 -4.85 -20.31 -7.85
N ILE A 92 -5.03 -20.33 -9.17
CA ILE A 92 -6.24 -19.82 -9.83
C ILE A 92 -7.47 -20.61 -9.38
N PHE A 93 -7.36 -21.94 -9.31
CA PHE A 93 -8.46 -22.80 -8.88
C PHE A 93 -8.88 -22.49 -7.43
N ILE A 94 -7.94 -22.48 -6.49
CA ILE A 94 -8.20 -22.18 -5.08
C ILE A 94 -8.71 -20.72 -4.93
N GLY A 95 -8.08 -19.77 -5.62
CA GLY A 95 -8.52 -18.38 -5.65
C GLY A 95 -9.95 -18.23 -6.18
N GLY A 96 -10.30 -18.99 -7.22
CA GLY A 96 -11.66 -19.07 -7.76
C GLY A 96 -12.66 -19.61 -6.74
N LEU A 97 -12.32 -20.67 -6.01
CA LEU A 97 -13.17 -21.19 -4.93
C LEU A 97 -13.39 -20.17 -3.82
N PHE A 98 -12.33 -19.47 -3.39
CA PHE A 98 -12.45 -18.39 -2.41
C PHE A 98 -13.29 -17.23 -2.93
N LEU A 99 -13.12 -16.85 -4.19
CA LEU A 99 -13.91 -15.79 -4.81
C LEU A 99 -15.39 -16.17 -4.89
N MET A 100 -15.71 -17.40 -5.30
CA MET A 100 -17.08 -17.90 -5.33
C MET A 100 -17.70 -17.93 -3.93
N ARG A 101 -16.97 -18.44 -2.94
CA ARG A 101 -17.40 -18.45 -1.53
C ARG A 101 -17.65 -17.03 -1.02
N ASN A 102 -16.74 -16.11 -1.32
CA ASN A 102 -16.85 -14.72 -0.88
C ASN A 102 -18.06 -14.03 -1.54
N ASN A 103 -18.26 -14.22 -2.85
CA ASN A 103 -19.39 -13.67 -3.57
C ASN A 103 -20.74 -14.24 -3.08
N TYR A 104 -20.77 -15.55 -2.77
CA TYR A 104 -21.93 -16.19 -2.15
C TYR A 104 -22.26 -15.57 -0.79
N ASN A 105 -21.25 -15.44 0.08
CA ASN A 105 -21.42 -14.84 1.40
C ASN A 105 -21.88 -13.39 1.31
N LEU A 106 -21.32 -12.62 0.37
CA LEU A 106 -21.69 -11.22 0.17
C LEU A 106 -23.12 -11.03 -0.30
N LYS A 107 -23.63 -11.93 -1.17
CA LYS A 107 -25.00 -11.84 -1.67
C LYS A 107 -26.06 -12.43 -0.74
N LYS A 108 -25.73 -13.49 0.00
CA LYS A 108 -26.72 -14.25 0.79
C LYS A 108 -26.54 -14.13 2.29
N VAL A 109 -25.30 -14.10 2.79
CA VAL A 109 -25.03 -14.20 4.23
C VAL A 109 -24.92 -12.84 4.90
N TYR A 110 -24.12 -11.92 4.36
CA TYR A 110 -23.91 -10.60 4.99
C TYR A 110 -25.14 -9.67 4.99
N PRO A 111 -26.06 -9.73 4.00
CA PRO A 111 -27.30 -8.96 4.10
C PRO A 111 -28.21 -9.44 5.26
N GLU A 112 -28.22 -10.75 5.53
CA GLU A 112 -29.04 -11.36 6.58
C GLU A 112 -28.36 -11.30 7.95
N LYS A 113 -27.04 -11.46 7.99
CA LYS A 113 -26.23 -11.45 9.20
C LYS A 113 -25.47 -10.13 9.29
N LYS A 114 -26.04 -9.17 10.02
CA LYS A 114 -25.35 -7.93 10.37
C LYS A 114 -24.18 -8.26 11.31
N THR A 115 -22.96 -8.09 10.83
CA THR A 115 -21.73 -8.35 11.59
C THR A 115 -21.36 -7.21 12.53
N TYR A 116 -22.07 -6.08 12.44
CA TYR A 116 -21.87 -4.88 13.24
C TYR A 116 -23.13 -4.55 14.03
N ASP A 117 -22.94 -3.89 15.16
CA ASP A 117 -24.04 -3.33 15.96
C ASP A 117 -24.68 -2.15 15.21
N VAL A 118 -25.91 -2.39 14.76
CA VAL A 118 -26.68 -1.44 13.94
C VAL A 118 -27.05 -0.20 14.73
N GLU A 119 -27.42 -0.37 16.00
CA GLU A 119 -27.88 0.74 16.84
C GLU A 119 -26.70 1.65 17.14
N ARG A 120 -25.56 1.07 17.51
CA ARG A 120 -24.31 1.81 17.72
C ARG A 120 -23.82 2.49 16.44
N ALA A 121 -23.91 1.83 15.28
CA ALA A 121 -23.55 2.45 14.01
C ALA A 121 -24.46 3.63 13.65
N ALA A 122 -25.77 3.47 13.81
CA ALA A 122 -26.74 4.53 13.57
C ALA A 122 -26.53 5.73 14.50
N ALA A 123 -26.26 5.48 15.79
CA ALA A 123 -25.97 6.53 16.76
C ALA A 123 -24.67 7.30 16.43
N ARG A 124 -23.61 6.59 16.01
CA ARG A 124 -22.37 7.22 15.54
C ARG A 124 -22.61 8.07 14.29
N CYS A 125 -23.40 7.59 13.33
CA CYS A 125 -23.79 8.38 12.15
C CYS A 125 -24.55 9.64 12.55
N ALA A 126 -25.47 9.56 13.52
CA ALA A 126 -26.21 10.73 14.01
C ALA A 126 -25.28 11.76 14.70
N LEU A 127 -24.31 11.31 15.49
CA LEU A 127 -23.31 12.18 16.11
C LEU A 127 -22.44 12.90 15.07
N LEU A 128 -21.96 12.16 14.06
CA LEU A 128 -21.21 12.76 12.95
C LEU A 128 -22.05 13.78 12.19
N GLU A 129 -23.30 13.44 11.88
CA GLU A 129 -24.17 14.32 11.12
C GLU A 129 -24.47 15.62 11.88
N ALA A 130 -24.70 15.55 13.20
CA ALA A 130 -24.86 16.72 14.04
C ALA A 130 -23.59 17.59 14.05
N ALA A 131 -22.42 16.98 14.28
CA ALA A 131 -21.15 17.70 14.34
C ALA A 131 -20.74 18.31 12.97
N TYR A 132 -21.07 17.63 11.87
CA TYR A 132 -20.86 18.15 10.52
C TYR A 132 -21.85 19.24 10.16
N THR A 133 -23.10 19.13 10.59
CA THR A 133 -24.10 20.19 10.37
C THR A 133 -23.69 21.49 11.05
N GLU A 134 -23.17 21.38 12.28
CA GLU A 134 -22.65 22.54 13.03
C GLU A 134 -21.44 23.18 12.34
N ARG A 135 -20.46 22.36 11.90
CA ARG A 135 -19.22 22.87 11.32
C ARG A 135 -19.38 23.37 9.88
N PHE A 136 -20.05 22.59 9.04
CA PHE A 136 -20.03 22.76 7.58
C PHE A 136 -21.40 23.13 6.99
N GLY A 137 -22.44 23.18 7.81
CA GLY A 137 -23.81 23.47 7.36
C GLY A 137 -24.60 22.21 7.00
N SER A 138 -25.85 22.42 6.58
CA SER A 138 -26.80 21.33 6.34
C SER A 138 -26.30 20.32 5.31
N ARG A 139 -26.78 19.09 5.42
CA ARG A 139 -26.49 18.01 4.46
C ARG A 139 -26.78 18.41 3.02
N GLU A 140 -27.95 19.00 2.78
CA GLU A 140 -28.39 19.44 1.45
C GLU A 140 -27.42 20.45 0.84
N PHE A 141 -26.90 21.39 1.64
CA PHE A 141 -25.88 22.33 1.18
C PHE A 141 -24.58 21.61 0.80
N ARG A 142 -24.11 20.67 1.63
CA ARG A 142 -22.87 19.91 1.38
C ARG A 142 -22.95 19.01 0.15
N GLU A 143 -24.11 18.41 -0.13
CA GLU A 143 -24.32 17.52 -1.27
C GLU A 143 -24.52 18.28 -2.60
N ASN A 144 -24.78 19.59 -2.55
CA ASN A 144 -25.09 20.42 -3.73
C ASN A 144 -23.96 21.38 -4.14
N ILE A 145 -22.78 21.28 -3.53
CA ILE A 145 -21.62 22.11 -3.87
C ILE A 145 -20.45 21.22 -4.31
N ASP A 146 -19.78 21.62 -5.39
CA ASP A 146 -18.61 20.88 -5.89
C ASP A 146 -17.32 21.27 -5.16
N TYR A 147 -17.26 22.48 -4.62
CA TYR A 147 -16.07 23.03 -3.97
C TYR A 147 -16.43 23.75 -2.67
N TYR A 148 -15.76 23.38 -1.59
CA TYR A 148 -15.84 24.04 -0.29
C TYR A 148 -14.43 24.31 0.25
N SER A 149 -14.12 25.58 0.53
CA SER A 149 -12.87 25.95 1.19
C SER A 149 -13.08 25.97 2.70
N VAL A 150 -12.38 25.07 3.42
CA VAL A 150 -12.47 24.96 4.87
C VAL A 150 -11.51 25.98 5.50
N ILE A 151 -12.05 26.91 6.29
CA ILE A 151 -11.20 27.81 7.09
C ILE A 151 -10.43 27.01 8.15
N PRO A 152 -9.20 27.40 8.52
CA PRO A 152 -8.36 26.63 9.46
C PRO A 152 -9.06 26.29 10.78
N GLU A 153 -9.87 27.20 11.32
CA GLU A 153 -10.62 27.01 12.57
C GLU A 153 -11.67 25.90 12.49
N LYS A 154 -12.21 25.61 11.30
CA LYS A 154 -13.20 24.55 11.06
C LYS A 154 -12.57 23.21 10.70
N ASN A 155 -11.24 23.16 10.58
CA ASN A 155 -10.55 21.93 10.26
C ASN A 155 -10.76 20.87 11.36
N MET A 156 -10.73 19.60 10.98
CA MET A 156 -10.89 18.50 11.93
C MET A 156 -9.53 18.19 12.56
N ASP A 157 -9.51 18.03 13.88
CA ASP A 157 -8.31 17.60 14.58
C ASP A 157 -8.07 16.09 14.40
N THR A 158 -6.84 15.65 14.66
CA THR A 158 -6.44 14.25 14.57
C THR A 158 -7.23 13.42 15.59
N GLY A 159 -7.97 12.43 15.10
CA GLY A 159 -8.80 11.58 15.96
C GLY A 159 -10.15 12.18 16.34
N PHE A 160 -10.59 13.27 15.69
CA PHE A 160 -11.89 13.92 15.90
C PHE A 160 -13.06 12.94 16.05
N ALA A 161 -13.23 12.01 15.10
CA ALA A 161 -14.33 11.03 15.15
C ALA A 161 -14.25 10.11 16.37
N HIS A 162 -13.04 9.70 16.77
CA HIS A 162 -12.87 8.83 17.94
C HIS A 162 -13.25 9.56 19.23
N GLN A 163 -12.83 10.81 19.38
CA GLN A 163 -13.17 11.64 20.54
C GLN A 163 -14.68 11.90 20.59
N LEU A 164 -15.29 12.21 19.45
CA LEU A 164 -16.74 12.42 19.31
C LEU A 164 -17.54 11.18 19.71
N PHE A 165 -17.09 9.99 19.31
CA PHE A 165 -17.76 8.75 19.68
C PHE A 165 -17.57 8.40 21.14
N ASN A 166 -16.41 8.67 21.72
CA ASN A 166 -16.16 8.47 23.14
C ASN A 166 -17.03 9.41 23.99
N SER A 167 -17.11 10.69 23.63
CA SER A 167 -17.95 11.67 24.35
C SER A 167 -19.44 11.41 24.18
N GLY A 168 -19.85 10.91 23.01
CA GLY A 168 -21.23 10.53 22.71
C GLY A 168 -21.66 9.17 23.29
N GLY A 169 -20.79 8.46 24.03
CA GLY A 169 -21.13 7.17 24.66
C GLY A 169 -21.06 5.95 23.75
N TYR A 170 -20.47 6.06 22.56
CA TYR A 170 -20.33 4.97 21.59
C TYR A 170 -18.87 4.69 21.20
N PRO A 171 -17.94 4.46 22.15
CA PRO A 171 -16.51 4.28 21.89
C PRO A 171 -16.23 3.09 20.95
N TYR A 172 -15.12 3.13 20.22
CA TYR A 172 -14.59 1.95 19.53
C TYR A 172 -14.17 0.91 20.58
N GLU A 173 -14.58 -0.34 20.38
CA GLU A 173 -14.11 -1.48 21.19
C GLU A 173 -12.66 -1.84 20.86
#